data_AF-A0A075H0D3-F1
#
_entry.id   AF-A0A075H0D3-F1
#
_cell.length_a   1.000
_cell.length_b   1.000
_cell.length_c   1.000
_cell.angle_alpha   90.00
_cell.angle_beta   90.00
_cell.angle_gamma   90.00
#
_symmetry.space_group_name_H-M   'P 1'
#
loop_
_entity.id
_entity.type
_entity.pdbx_description
1 polymer ?
#
loop_
_entity_poly.entity_id
_entity_poly.type
_entity_poly.pdbx_seq_one_letter_code
_entity_poly.pdbx_strand_id
1 'polypeptide(L)'
;MTTSSKHPEPYQLVEIDEPRKVRIKHPSLNDWLEFIVFDEFKQLEPDTILTDVPVEQNIVGNLIKENLTDDPQLNLALQLPLNGTPLIGGTFGGIGSSSYASPHNFNRELISTILRLAPPIYSGTYPSESLVDGKNFTYIRGVKLKFAERMIATNHSINSAFGKHAFSTHAGVRRGYQGDYSVLSSLQIGQESTASEIEYGVSNYFSSDITLPNSFDDYMETDNLDIDLRRLQKEITEDVWIQMAHIRQQNPVLPESNAHRDIHDLHRNDMDVILRDYIKGEAKLKPWANIWYSSSAPNLDRVSTSIARGEGVKVVGEEQLKKARAVLLDNLSDFCRESPYAKLLRKTFPSRGKARQFAMKHVLMQGSENIQGLSTKMIDWKTHTDLDDVTRHLDWFRKRRMVSKLGDRYRWTWIGY
;
A
#
# COMPACT_ATOMS: atom_id res chain seq x y z
N MET A 1 -2.86 9.87 -20.94
CA MET A 1 -3.52 9.74 -22.26
C MET A 1 -4.51 8.61 -22.14
N THR A 2 -5.79 8.93 -21.91
CA THR A 2 -6.88 7.96 -21.84
C THR A 2 -7.27 7.58 -23.26
N THR A 3 -7.13 6.32 -23.60
CA THR A 3 -7.79 5.75 -24.79
C THR A 3 -9.29 5.83 -24.54
N SER A 4 -9.99 6.79 -25.14
CA SER A 4 -11.45 6.81 -25.09
C SER A 4 -11.96 5.59 -25.86
N SER A 5 -12.41 4.57 -25.16
CA SER A 5 -13.23 3.52 -25.77
C SER A 5 -14.48 4.21 -26.35
N LYS A 6 -14.95 3.75 -27.52
CA LYS A 6 -16.19 4.29 -28.12
C LYS A 6 -17.45 3.94 -27.31
N HIS A 7 -17.31 3.10 -26.29
CA HIS A 7 -18.37 2.62 -25.43
C HIS A 7 -17.87 2.55 -23.98
N PRO A 8 -18.70 2.87 -22.98
CA PRO A 8 -18.36 2.64 -21.58
C PRO A 8 -18.04 1.16 -21.34
N GLU A 9 -17.04 0.88 -20.50
CA GLU A 9 -16.82 -0.49 -20.04
C GLU A 9 -17.99 -0.93 -19.14
N PRO A 10 -18.30 -2.24 -19.08
CA PRO A 10 -19.32 -2.74 -18.16
C PRO A 10 -19.05 -2.33 -16.71
N TYR A 11 -20.10 -1.97 -15.98
CA TYR A 11 -20.04 -1.59 -14.55
C TYR A 11 -19.15 -0.36 -14.27
N GLN A 12 -19.21 0.62 -15.16
CA GLN A 12 -18.56 1.93 -15.03
C GLN A 12 -19.62 3.02 -14.83
N LEU A 13 -19.39 3.93 -13.89
CA LEU A 13 -20.23 5.13 -13.76
C LEU A 13 -19.83 6.14 -14.84
N VAL A 14 -20.82 6.68 -15.54
CA VAL A 14 -20.58 7.67 -16.59
C VAL A 14 -21.53 8.85 -16.46
N GLU A 15 -21.00 10.05 -16.71
CA GLU A 15 -21.78 11.24 -17.00
C GLU A 15 -21.99 11.29 -18.52
N ILE A 16 -23.24 11.37 -18.96
CA ILE A 16 -23.56 11.42 -20.38
C ILE A 16 -23.73 12.88 -20.81
N ASP A 17 -22.96 13.29 -21.81
CA ASP A 17 -23.10 14.60 -22.43
C ASP A 17 -24.15 14.53 -23.56
N GLU A 18 -25.04 15.53 -23.62
CA GLU A 18 -26.07 15.69 -24.67
C GLU A 18 -26.92 14.44 -25.01
N PRO A 19 -27.62 13.82 -24.04
CA PRO A 19 -28.40 12.62 -24.29
C PRO A 19 -29.59 12.89 -25.23
N ARG A 20 -29.77 12.05 -26.26
CA ARG A 20 -30.92 12.06 -27.17
C ARG A 20 -31.81 10.86 -26.93
N LYS A 21 -33.08 11.10 -26.61
CA LYS A 21 -34.09 10.04 -26.54
C LYS A 21 -34.55 9.68 -27.96
N VAL A 22 -34.47 8.40 -28.30
CA VAL A 22 -34.97 7.88 -29.58
C VAL A 22 -35.87 6.68 -29.34
N ARG A 23 -36.82 6.48 -30.25
CA ARG A 23 -37.70 5.31 -30.25
C ARG A 23 -37.46 4.50 -31.51
N ILE A 24 -37.21 3.20 -31.34
CA ILE A 24 -36.95 2.29 -32.45
C ILE A 24 -38.01 1.20 -32.39
N LYS A 25 -38.70 0.97 -33.51
CA LYS A 25 -39.71 -0.09 -33.62
C LYS A 25 -38.99 -1.44 -33.69
N HIS A 26 -39.25 -2.32 -32.71
CA HIS A 26 -38.61 -3.63 -32.67
C HIS A 26 -39.25 -4.58 -33.71
N PRO A 27 -38.47 -5.13 -34.67
CA PRO A 27 -39.03 -5.85 -35.81
C PRO A 27 -39.88 -7.07 -35.43
N SER A 28 -39.51 -7.78 -34.36
CA SER A 28 -40.14 -9.03 -33.94
C SER A 28 -41.10 -8.91 -32.75
N LEU A 29 -41.13 -7.77 -32.05
CA LEU A 29 -42.06 -7.53 -30.94
C LEU A 29 -43.25 -6.67 -31.37
N ASN A 30 -43.17 -6.03 -32.56
CA ASN A 30 -44.13 -5.04 -33.06
C ASN A 30 -44.44 -3.92 -32.02
N ASP A 31 -43.45 -3.59 -31.20
CA ASP A 31 -43.54 -2.59 -30.15
C ASP A 31 -42.43 -1.54 -30.30
N TRP A 32 -42.62 -0.38 -29.69
CA TRP A 32 -41.63 0.70 -29.66
C TRP A 32 -40.73 0.53 -28.46
N LEU A 33 -39.43 0.39 -28.71
CA LEU A 33 -38.42 0.41 -27.65
C LEU A 33 -37.83 1.82 -27.54
N GLU A 34 -37.72 2.29 -26.30
CA GLU A 34 -37.12 3.59 -25.99
C GLU A 34 -35.64 3.43 -25.67
N PHE A 35 -34.81 4.29 -26.26
CA PHE A 35 -33.37 4.31 -26.06
C PHE A 35 -32.88 5.71 -25.74
N ILE A 36 -31.77 5.77 -25.02
CA ILE A 36 -30.95 6.97 -24.90
C ILE A 36 -29.72 6.74 -25.78
N VAL A 37 -29.51 7.63 -26.75
CA VAL A 37 -28.33 7.67 -27.61
C VAL A 37 -27.49 8.85 -27.19
N PHE A 38 -26.18 8.64 -27.09
CA PHE A 38 -25.20 9.65 -26.75
C PHE A 38 -23.91 9.36 -27.51
N ASP A 39 -23.23 10.42 -27.94
CA ASP A 39 -21.98 10.33 -28.69
C ASP A 39 -20.76 10.57 -27.77
N GLU A 40 -20.96 11.29 -26.67
CA GLU A 40 -19.93 11.65 -25.70
C GLU A 40 -20.35 11.28 -24.28
N PHE A 41 -19.39 10.81 -23.49
CA PHE A 41 -19.56 10.52 -22.07
C PHE A 41 -18.25 10.73 -21.33
N LYS A 42 -18.34 11.06 -20.04
CA LYS A 42 -17.20 11.15 -19.12
C LYS A 42 -17.28 10.01 -18.12
N GLN A 43 -16.14 9.38 -17.83
CA GLN A 43 -16.05 8.43 -16.72
C GLN A 43 -16.12 9.19 -15.40
N LEU A 44 -16.97 8.71 -14.49
CA LEU A 44 -17.01 9.18 -13.10
C LEU A 44 -16.43 8.12 -12.18
N GLU A 45 -15.73 8.56 -11.14
CA GLU A 45 -15.33 7.65 -10.07
C GLU A 45 -16.56 7.29 -9.23
N PRO A 46 -16.76 6.02 -8.87
CA PRO A 46 -18.00 5.62 -8.20
C PRO A 46 -18.20 6.25 -6.83
N ASP A 47 -17.12 6.64 -6.17
CA ASP A 47 -17.14 7.23 -4.85
C ASP A 47 -17.54 8.71 -4.84
N THR A 48 -17.59 9.39 -5.99
CA THR A 48 -18.05 10.79 -6.08
C THR A 48 -19.52 10.95 -5.70
N ILE A 49 -20.28 9.85 -5.68
CA ILE A 49 -21.67 9.86 -5.21
C ILE A 49 -21.78 9.88 -3.67
N LEU A 50 -20.67 9.65 -2.96
CA LEU A 50 -20.64 9.49 -1.50
C LEU A 50 -20.17 10.76 -0.77
N THR A 51 -20.01 11.91 -1.44
CA THR A 51 -19.20 13.01 -0.90
C THR A 51 -19.92 14.30 -0.54
N ASP A 52 -21.25 14.28 -0.49
CA ASP A 52 -22.06 15.46 -0.15
C ASP A 52 -22.24 15.69 1.36
N VAL A 53 -21.44 15.03 2.21
CA VAL A 53 -21.56 15.06 3.68
C VAL A 53 -20.32 15.69 4.33
N PRO A 54 -20.46 16.54 5.37
CA PRO A 54 -19.34 17.06 6.13
C PRO A 54 -18.45 15.96 6.69
N VAL A 55 -17.13 16.17 6.64
CA VAL A 55 -16.15 15.17 7.08
C VAL A 55 -15.47 15.48 8.38
N GLU A 56 -15.42 14.46 9.23
CA GLU A 56 -14.67 14.49 10.48
C GLU A 56 -13.20 14.16 10.20
N GLN A 57 -12.31 15.07 10.59
CA GLN A 57 -10.87 14.85 10.50
C GLN A 57 -10.45 13.71 11.42
N ASN A 58 -9.57 12.83 10.94
CA ASN A 58 -9.03 11.70 11.68
C ASN A 58 -10.06 10.69 12.19
N ILE A 59 -11.28 10.64 11.64
CA ILE A 59 -12.32 9.67 12.01
C ILE A 59 -11.80 8.22 12.09
N VAL A 60 -11.00 7.80 11.11
CA VAL A 60 -10.42 6.44 11.08
C VAL A 60 -9.46 6.21 12.25
N GLY A 61 -8.59 7.19 12.51
CA GLY A 61 -7.66 7.15 13.63
C GLY A 61 -8.37 7.17 14.98
N ASN A 62 -9.46 7.93 15.10
CA ASN A 62 -10.29 7.98 16.31
C ASN A 62 -11.00 6.65 16.54
N LEU A 63 -11.62 6.07 15.50
CA LEU A 63 -12.30 4.77 15.57
C LEU A 63 -11.33 3.65 16.00
N ILE A 64 -10.14 3.60 15.41
CA ILE A 64 -9.12 2.61 15.79
C ILE A 64 -8.65 2.86 17.22
N LYS A 65 -8.45 4.12 17.61
CA LYS A 65 -8.03 4.48 18.96
C LYS A 65 -9.02 4.02 20.02
N GLU A 66 -10.27 4.41 19.86
CA GLU A 66 -11.34 4.21 20.83
C GLU A 66 -11.77 2.74 20.96
N ASN A 67 -11.55 1.94 19.91
CA ASN A 67 -12.08 0.57 19.83
C ASN A 67 -11.01 -0.53 19.76
N LEU A 68 -9.76 -0.23 19.39
CA LEU A 68 -8.71 -1.24 19.25
C LEU A 68 -7.47 -0.97 20.09
N THR A 69 -6.88 0.23 20.01
CA THR A 69 -5.59 0.50 20.66
C THR A 69 -5.31 1.98 20.88
N ASP A 70 -4.90 2.33 22.10
CA ASP A 70 -4.40 3.67 22.42
C ASP A 70 -2.93 3.87 22.03
N ASP A 71 -2.23 2.81 21.58
CA ASP A 71 -0.85 2.91 21.11
C ASP A 71 -0.75 3.78 19.84
N PRO A 72 -0.03 4.91 19.87
CA PRO A 72 0.02 5.84 18.73
C PRO A 72 0.64 5.23 17.47
N GLN A 73 1.64 4.35 17.62
CA GLN A 73 2.36 3.73 16.50
C GLN A 73 1.47 2.71 15.78
N LEU A 74 0.81 1.84 16.53
CA LEU A 74 -0.10 0.82 16.05
C LEU A 74 -1.36 1.43 15.43
N ASN A 75 -1.96 2.43 16.10
CA ASN A 75 -3.09 3.16 15.55
C ASN A 75 -2.72 3.79 14.20
N LEU A 76 -1.60 4.51 14.15
CA LEU A 76 -1.13 5.13 12.91
C LEU A 76 -0.88 4.09 11.81
N ALA A 77 -0.22 2.97 12.13
CA ALA A 77 0.05 1.92 11.16
C ALA A 77 -1.22 1.26 10.59
N LEU A 78 -2.27 1.13 11.40
CA LEU A 78 -3.55 0.54 10.99
C LEU A 78 -4.41 1.49 10.14
N GLN A 79 -4.38 2.80 10.41
CA GLN A 79 -5.17 3.78 9.64
C GLN A 79 -4.56 4.11 8.27
N LEU A 80 -3.23 4.06 8.10
CA LEU A 80 -2.57 4.50 6.85
C LEU A 80 -3.06 3.77 5.58
N PRO A 81 -3.24 2.43 5.57
CA PRO A 81 -3.85 1.73 4.43
C PRO A 81 -5.28 2.18 4.09
N LEU A 82 -6.05 2.57 5.10
CA LEU A 82 -7.44 3.04 4.96
C LEU A 82 -7.50 4.46 4.41
N ASN A 83 -6.63 5.35 4.87
CA ASN A 83 -6.50 6.68 4.27
C ASN A 83 -5.95 6.56 2.84
N GLY A 84 -5.01 5.65 2.60
CA GLY A 84 -4.35 5.49 1.30
C GLY A 84 -3.48 6.70 0.96
N THR A 85 -3.01 6.77 -0.28
CA THR A 85 -2.26 7.93 -0.78
C THR A 85 -2.47 8.06 -2.29
N PRO A 86 -2.54 9.27 -2.86
CA PRO A 86 -2.68 9.42 -4.30
C PRO A 86 -1.37 9.04 -5.01
N LEU A 87 -1.37 9.09 -6.34
CA LEU A 87 -0.15 8.99 -7.13
C LEU A 87 0.75 10.20 -6.80
N ILE A 88 1.94 9.94 -6.21
CA ILE A 88 2.92 11.00 -5.87
C ILE A 88 4.05 10.99 -6.90
N GLY A 89 4.30 12.12 -7.56
CA GLY A 89 5.53 12.32 -8.35
C GLY A 89 5.78 11.29 -9.46
N GLY A 90 4.73 10.74 -10.07
CA GLY A 90 4.84 9.69 -11.09
C GLY A 90 5.15 8.28 -10.54
N THR A 91 5.07 8.09 -9.22
CA THR A 91 5.08 6.77 -8.56
C THR A 91 3.65 6.24 -8.39
N PHE A 92 3.51 5.04 -7.81
CA PHE A 92 2.21 4.41 -7.55
C PHE A 92 1.57 4.92 -6.25
N GLY A 93 0.23 4.85 -6.19
CA GLY A 93 -0.56 5.26 -5.03
C GLY A 93 -0.89 4.10 -4.08
N GLY A 94 -1.55 4.44 -2.99
CA GLY A 94 -1.92 3.57 -1.89
C GLY A 94 -0.78 3.21 -0.95
N ILE A 95 -1.15 2.61 0.19
CA ILE A 95 -0.22 2.26 1.26
C ILE A 95 -0.18 0.75 1.44
N GLY A 96 1.02 0.18 1.41
CA GLY A 96 1.28 -1.19 1.82
C GLY A 96 1.65 -1.21 3.28
N SER A 97 0.88 -1.91 4.09
CA SER A 97 1.24 -2.21 5.48
C SER A 97 1.49 -3.69 5.61
N SER A 98 2.56 -4.08 6.29
CA SER A 98 2.87 -5.48 6.56
C SER A 98 3.07 -5.72 8.04
N SER A 99 2.35 -6.68 8.63
CA SER A 99 2.67 -7.23 9.95
C SER A 99 3.48 -8.51 9.81
N TYR A 100 4.52 -8.66 10.62
CA TYR A 100 5.23 -9.92 10.80
C TYR A 100 4.62 -10.61 12.01
N ALA A 101 3.79 -11.60 11.74
CA ALA A 101 2.99 -12.24 12.76
C ALA A 101 3.30 -13.74 12.87
N SER A 102 3.05 -14.32 14.03
CA SER A 102 2.90 -15.76 14.17
C SER A 102 1.70 -16.25 13.35
N PRO A 103 1.64 -17.54 12.94
CA PRO A 103 0.54 -18.09 12.16
C PRO A 103 -0.76 -18.19 12.99
N HIS A 104 -1.41 -17.05 13.23
CA HIS A 104 -2.59 -16.93 14.08
C HIS A 104 -3.83 -16.48 13.29
N ASN A 105 -5.00 -17.01 13.67
CA ASN A 105 -6.29 -16.68 13.05
C ASN A 105 -6.74 -15.25 13.40
N PHE A 106 -6.34 -14.73 14.56
CA PHE A 106 -6.69 -13.39 15.03
C PHE A 106 -6.23 -12.30 14.04
N ASN A 107 -5.00 -12.38 13.54
CA ASN A 107 -4.47 -11.43 12.56
C ASN A 107 -5.32 -11.33 11.28
N ARG A 108 -5.91 -12.46 10.85
CA ARG A 108 -6.82 -12.47 9.71
C ARG A 108 -8.14 -11.79 10.03
N GLU A 109 -8.66 -12.02 11.24
CA GLU A 109 -9.90 -11.42 11.71
C GLU A 109 -9.76 -9.91 11.92
N LEU A 110 -8.65 -9.46 12.49
CA LEU A 110 -8.30 -8.04 12.63
C LEU A 110 -8.21 -7.38 11.25
N ILE A 111 -7.40 -7.91 10.32
CA ILE A 111 -7.28 -7.33 8.97
C ILE A 111 -8.64 -7.33 8.25
N SER A 112 -9.43 -8.40 8.36
CA SER A 112 -10.78 -8.47 7.78
C SER A 112 -11.71 -7.42 8.38
N THR A 113 -11.63 -7.19 9.70
CA THR A 113 -12.43 -6.16 10.40
C THR A 113 -11.99 -4.76 9.96
N ILE A 114 -10.69 -4.50 9.87
CA ILE A 114 -10.15 -3.23 9.37
C ILE A 114 -10.60 -2.97 7.93
N LEU A 115 -10.58 -3.97 7.04
CA LEU A 115 -11.05 -3.81 5.66
C LEU A 115 -12.54 -3.42 5.56
N ARG A 116 -13.36 -3.78 6.55
CA ARG A 116 -14.78 -3.43 6.60
C ARG A 116 -15.04 -1.96 6.96
N LEU A 117 -14.04 -1.24 7.49
CA LEU A 117 -14.12 0.21 7.66
C LEU A 117 -14.15 0.96 6.32
N ALA A 118 -13.73 0.31 5.23
CA ALA A 118 -13.83 0.87 3.89
C ALA A 118 -15.09 0.42 3.17
N PRO A 119 -15.69 1.29 2.34
CA PRO A 119 -16.87 0.95 1.58
C PRO A 119 -16.63 -0.29 0.70
N PRO A 120 -17.67 -1.11 0.45
CA PRO A 120 -17.56 -2.33 -0.37
C PRO A 120 -16.93 -2.09 -1.75
N ILE A 121 -17.17 -0.92 -2.36
CA ILE A 121 -16.58 -0.54 -3.65
C ILE A 121 -15.04 -0.52 -3.64
N TYR A 122 -14.40 -0.30 -2.48
CA TYR A 122 -12.93 -0.30 -2.35
C TYR A 122 -12.37 -1.65 -1.92
N SER A 123 -13.02 -2.28 -0.93
CA SER A 123 -12.49 -3.47 -0.24
C SER A 123 -12.97 -4.79 -0.84
N GLY A 124 -13.99 -4.75 -1.69
CA GLY A 124 -14.67 -5.93 -2.19
C GLY A 124 -15.42 -6.73 -1.12
N THR A 125 -15.49 -6.22 0.11
CA THR A 125 -16.12 -6.91 1.23
C THR A 125 -17.59 -6.54 1.29
N TYR A 126 -18.46 -7.53 1.07
CA TYR A 126 -19.89 -7.30 1.15
C TYR A 126 -20.32 -6.93 2.58
N PRO A 127 -21.25 -5.96 2.71
CA PRO A 127 -21.78 -5.60 4.02
C PRO A 127 -22.61 -6.76 4.58
N SER A 128 -22.58 -6.97 5.90
CA SER A 128 -23.58 -7.82 6.56
C SER A 128 -24.93 -7.13 6.57
N GLU A 129 -26.02 -7.89 6.66
CA GLU A 129 -27.39 -7.34 6.71
C GLU A 129 -27.57 -6.28 7.81
N SER A 130 -26.81 -6.39 8.91
CA SER A 130 -26.79 -5.42 10.01
C SER A 130 -26.17 -4.06 9.68
N LEU A 131 -25.37 -3.97 8.60
CA LEU A 131 -24.64 -2.76 8.19
C LEU A 131 -25.39 -1.96 7.12
N VAL A 132 -26.43 -2.56 6.52
CA VAL A 132 -27.30 -1.88 5.57
C VAL A 132 -28.49 -1.37 6.36
N ASP A 133 -28.44 -0.12 6.78
CA ASP A 133 -29.60 0.56 7.40
C ASP A 133 -30.62 0.95 6.31
N GLY A 134 -30.99 -0.03 5.51
CA GLY A 134 -32.07 0.09 4.55
C GLY A 134 -33.38 -0.21 5.26
N LYS A 135 -34.25 0.80 5.35
CA LYS A 135 -35.69 0.56 5.58
C LYS A 135 -36.10 -0.66 4.77
N ASN A 136 -36.71 -1.66 5.42
CA ASN A 136 -37.39 -2.77 4.74
C ASN A 136 -38.20 -2.18 3.58
N PHE A 137 -37.65 -2.26 2.36
CA PHE A 137 -38.27 -1.62 1.23
C PHE A 137 -39.48 -2.48 0.93
N THR A 138 -40.68 -1.91 1.12
CA THR A 138 -41.89 -2.65 0.80
C THR A 138 -41.86 -2.86 -0.70
N TYR A 139 -41.71 -4.11 -1.14
CA TYR A 139 -41.71 -4.48 -2.55
C TYR A 139 -42.96 -3.89 -3.21
N ILE A 140 -42.80 -2.82 -3.99
CA ILE A 140 -43.88 -2.33 -4.83
C ILE A 140 -44.13 -3.43 -5.86
N ARG A 141 -45.36 -3.95 -5.91
CA ARG A 141 -45.76 -4.99 -6.85
C ARG A 141 -45.41 -4.54 -8.28
N GLY A 142 -44.54 -5.29 -8.95
CA GLY A 142 -44.07 -4.97 -10.31
C GLY A 142 -42.64 -4.41 -10.40
N VAL A 143 -42.01 -4.03 -9.28
CA VAL A 143 -40.60 -3.59 -9.26
C VAL A 143 -39.72 -4.80 -8.95
N LYS A 144 -38.79 -5.13 -9.85
CA LYS A 144 -37.71 -6.10 -9.61
C LYS A 144 -36.41 -5.32 -9.39
N LEU A 145 -35.87 -5.38 -8.19
CA LEU A 145 -34.51 -4.94 -7.92
C LEU A 145 -33.56 -6.06 -8.34
N LYS A 146 -32.62 -5.76 -9.23
CA LYS A 146 -31.43 -6.56 -9.45
C LYS A 146 -30.28 -5.85 -8.76
N PHE A 147 -29.69 -6.47 -7.74
CA PHE A 147 -28.39 -6.03 -7.24
C PHE A 147 -27.40 -6.09 -8.40
N ALA A 148 -26.50 -5.10 -8.50
CA ALA A 148 -25.46 -5.13 -9.51
C ALA A 148 -24.68 -6.44 -9.37
N GLU A 149 -24.65 -7.24 -10.44
CA GLU A 149 -24.03 -8.58 -10.43
C GLU A 149 -22.51 -8.52 -10.17
N ARG A 150 -21.90 -7.33 -10.27
CA ARG A 150 -20.50 -7.01 -9.95
C ARG A 150 -20.37 -5.60 -9.37
N MET A 151 -19.35 -5.38 -8.54
CA MET A 151 -19.00 -4.06 -7.99
C MET A 151 -18.50 -3.13 -9.10
N ILE A 152 -18.80 -1.83 -8.96
CA ILE A 152 -18.39 -0.79 -9.91
C ILE A 152 -16.87 -0.64 -9.86
N ALA A 153 -16.22 -0.50 -11.02
CA ALA A 153 -14.78 -0.29 -11.09
C ALA A 153 -14.39 1.09 -10.52
N THR A 154 -13.37 1.14 -9.67
CA THR A 154 -12.85 2.35 -9.04
C THR A 154 -11.31 2.37 -9.09
N ASN A 155 -10.73 3.56 -9.07
CA ASN A 155 -9.29 3.79 -8.92
C ASN A 155 -8.81 3.70 -7.47
N HIS A 156 -9.69 3.40 -6.51
CA HIS A 156 -9.36 3.22 -5.10
C HIS A 156 -9.61 1.77 -4.69
N SER A 157 -8.58 1.08 -4.20
CA SER A 157 -8.70 -0.31 -3.78
C SER A 157 -7.94 -0.58 -2.49
N ILE A 158 -8.53 -1.40 -1.62
CA ILE A 158 -7.90 -1.88 -0.40
C ILE A 158 -8.02 -3.39 -0.38
N ASN A 159 -6.88 -4.08 -0.28
CA ASN A 159 -6.85 -5.54 -0.30
C ASN A 159 -6.12 -6.08 0.92
N SER A 160 -6.34 -7.37 1.20
CA SER A 160 -5.53 -8.12 2.15
C SER A 160 -4.60 -9.10 1.43
N ALA A 161 -3.43 -9.36 2.00
CA ALA A 161 -2.48 -10.33 1.47
C ALA A 161 -1.88 -11.19 2.60
N PHE A 162 -2.23 -12.48 2.61
CA PHE A 162 -1.74 -13.41 3.64
C PHE A 162 -0.62 -14.29 3.08
N GLY A 163 0.55 -14.22 3.71
CA GLY A 163 1.73 -14.98 3.32
C GLY A 163 2.51 -14.41 2.13
N LYS A 164 3.69 -14.97 1.89
CA LYS A 164 4.70 -14.43 0.96
C LYS A 164 4.22 -14.32 -0.48
N HIS A 165 3.50 -15.33 -0.97
CA HIS A 165 3.03 -15.36 -2.36
C HIS A 165 2.02 -14.25 -2.62
N ALA A 166 0.99 -14.14 -1.77
CA ALA A 166 0.00 -13.08 -1.87
C ALA A 166 0.64 -11.69 -1.75
N PHE A 167 1.53 -11.51 -0.77
CA PHE A 167 2.27 -10.24 -0.62
C PHE A 167 3.03 -9.86 -1.90
N SER A 168 3.78 -10.80 -2.47
CA SER A 168 4.58 -10.54 -3.68
C SER A 168 3.70 -10.19 -4.88
N THR A 169 2.56 -10.86 -5.03
CA THR A 169 1.57 -10.58 -6.07
C THR A 169 0.99 -9.18 -5.93
N HIS A 170 0.46 -8.84 -4.74
CA HIS A 170 -0.14 -7.54 -4.48
C HIS A 170 0.88 -6.39 -4.54
N ALA A 171 2.10 -6.60 -4.04
CA ALA A 171 3.19 -5.63 -4.21
C ALA A 171 3.53 -5.38 -5.69
N GLY A 172 3.40 -6.39 -6.55
CA GLY A 172 3.53 -6.25 -8.00
C GLY A 172 2.38 -5.47 -8.63
N VAL A 173 1.14 -5.77 -8.25
CA VAL A 173 -0.07 -5.07 -8.74
C VAL A 173 0.00 -3.58 -8.40
N ARG A 174 0.35 -3.23 -7.15
CA ARG A 174 0.49 -1.85 -6.69
C ARG A 174 1.32 -0.99 -7.64
N ARG A 175 2.48 -1.49 -8.06
CA ARG A 175 3.42 -0.73 -8.90
C ARG A 175 2.90 -0.43 -10.31
N GLY A 176 1.96 -1.23 -10.81
CA GLY A 176 1.35 -1.03 -12.12
C GLY A 176 -0.02 -0.36 -12.08
N TYR A 177 -0.59 -0.19 -10.89
CA TYR A 177 -1.95 0.30 -10.71
C TYR A 177 -2.03 1.82 -10.93
N GLN A 178 -2.94 2.26 -11.79
CA GLN A 178 -3.18 3.66 -12.09
C GLN A 178 -4.22 4.22 -11.11
N GLY A 179 -3.82 4.38 -9.86
CA GLY A 179 -4.70 4.81 -8.78
C GLY A 179 -4.10 4.57 -7.40
N ASP A 180 -4.98 4.49 -6.41
CA ASP A 180 -4.66 4.24 -5.00
C ASP A 180 -4.92 2.76 -4.66
N TYR A 181 -3.86 1.96 -4.57
CA TYR A 181 -3.95 0.53 -4.22
C TYR A 181 -3.26 0.26 -2.88
N SER A 182 -4.06 0.21 -1.81
CA SER A 182 -3.60 -0.14 -0.48
C SER A 182 -3.66 -1.65 -0.24
N VAL A 183 -2.71 -2.16 0.54
CA VAL A 183 -2.64 -3.57 0.91
C VAL A 183 -2.30 -3.70 2.38
N LEU A 184 -3.11 -4.43 3.13
CA LEU A 184 -2.76 -4.90 4.46
C LEU A 184 -2.29 -6.35 4.36
N SER A 185 -1.02 -6.59 4.65
CA SER A 185 -0.45 -7.92 4.61
C SER A 185 -0.07 -8.45 5.98
N SER A 186 -0.21 -9.77 6.14
CA SER A 186 0.34 -10.50 7.28
C SER A 186 1.29 -11.56 6.75
N LEU A 187 2.57 -11.42 7.10
CA LEU A 187 3.63 -12.36 6.77
C LEU A 187 3.91 -13.20 8.00
N GLN A 188 3.90 -14.52 7.81
CA GLN A 188 4.18 -15.48 8.88
C GLN A 188 5.69 -15.58 9.12
N ILE A 189 6.26 -14.55 9.74
CA ILE A 189 7.68 -14.44 10.05
C ILE A 189 7.78 -14.14 11.54
N GLY A 190 8.39 -15.07 12.29
CA GLY A 190 8.52 -15.00 13.74
C GLY A 190 9.74 -15.77 14.23
N GLN A 191 9.80 -16.03 15.54
CA GLN A 191 10.95 -16.70 16.17
C GLN A 191 11.18 -18.13 15.65
N GLU A 192 10.10 -18.85 15.34
CA GLU A 192 10.15 -20.23 14.84
C GLU A 192 10.40 -20.34 13.33
N SER A 193 10.46 -19.20 12.63
CA SER A 193 10.66 -19.18 11.19
C SER A 193 12.05 -19.68 10.78
N THR A 194 12.11 -20.33 9.61
CA THR A 194 13.35 -20.72 8.96
C THR A 194 14.24 -19.51 8.66
N ALA A 195 15.55 -19.72 8.59
CA ALA A 195 16.48 -18.64 8.25
C ALA A 195 16.14 -17.95 6.91
N SER A 196 15.62 -18.71 5.94
CA SER A 196 15.14 -18.20 4.64
C SER A 196 13.88 -17.33 4.75
N GLU A 197 12.99 -17.60 5.70
CA GLU A 197 11.82 -16.77 5.99
C GLU A 197 12.20 -15.45 6.61
N ILE A 198 13.09 -15.48 7.59
CA ILE A 198 13.60 -14.27 8.24
C ILE A 198 14.40 -13.43 7.22
N GLU A 199 15.20 -14.06 6.34
CA GLU A 199 15.92 -13.36 5.26
C GLU A 199 14.98 -12.70 4.25
N TYR A 200 13.85 -13.36 3.96
CA TYR A 200 12.80 -12.76 3.14
C TYR A 200 12.20 -11.52 3.80
N GLY A 201 11.91 -11.57 5.11
CA GLY A 201 11.40 -10.42 5.88
C GLY A 201 12.38 -9.25 5.84
N VAL A 202 13.64 -9.48 6.24
CA VAL A 202 14.72 -8.48 6.18
C VAL A 202 14.85 -7.87 4.77
N SER A 203 14.72 -8.69 3.72
CA SER A 203 14.86 -8.20 2.34
C SER A 203 13.68 -7.41 1.82
N ASN A 204 12.50 -7.56 2.44
CA ASN A 204 11.26 -6.94 1.98
C ASN A 204 10.66 -5.97 2.99
N TYR A 205 11.38 -5.62 4.05
CA TYR A 205 10.92 -4.66 5.07
C TYR A 205 10.36 -3.38 4.43
N PHE A 206 11.19 -2.68 3.64
CA PHE A 206 10.75 -1.49 2.90
C PHE A 206 10.02 -1.78 1.58
N SER A 207 9.71 -3.05 1.26
CA SER A 207 8.82 -3.36 0.13
C SER A 207 7.36 -2.98 0.45
N SER A 208 7.03 -2.86 1.74
CA SER A 208 5.83 -2.18 2.23
C SER A 208 6.19 -0.78 2.71
N ASP A 209 5.20 0.11 2.78
CA ASP A 209 5.41 1.48 3.24
C ASP A 209 5.58 1.53 4.75
N ILE A 210 4.80 0.72 5.47
CA ILE A 210 4.88 0.50 6.91
C ILE A 210 5.04 -0.99 7.18
N THR A 211 5.99 -1.37 8.03
CA THR A 211 6.11 -2.75 8.53
C THR A 211 6.01 -2.74 10.04
N LEU A 212 5.03 -3.47 10.58
CA LEU A 212 4.92 -3.79 12.00
C LEU A 212 5.73 -5.07 12.26
N PRO A 213 6.85 -4.99 12.97
CA PRO A 213 7.76 -6.13 13.16
C PRO A 213 7.24 -7.15 14.17
N ASN A 214 6.34 -6.72 15.06
CA ASN A 214 5.72 -7.54 16.09
C ASN A 214 4.37 -8.06 15.61
N SER A 215 3.98 -9.22 16.12
CA SER A 215 2.64 -9.73 15.86
C SER A 215 1.61 -8.90 16.62
N PHE A 216 0.38 -8.80 16.12
CA PHE A 216 -0.69 -8.15 16.88
C PHE A 216 -0.97 -8.88 18.21
N ASP A 217 -0.68 -10.18 18.28
CA ASP A 217 -0.77 -10.97 19.50
C ASP A 217 0.30 -10.52 20.53
N ASP A 218 1.53 -10.21 20.10
CA ASP A 218 2.57 -9.67 20.99
C ASP A 218 2.17 -8.31 21.58
N TYR A 219 1.51 -7.46 20.79
CA TYR A 219 0.93 -6.20 21.29
C TYR A 219 -0.17 -6.45 22.34
N MET A 220 -1.00 -7.48 22.16
CA MET A 220 -2.01 -7.86 23.16
C MET A 220 -1.39 -8.40 24.45
N GLU A 221 -0.35 -9.24 24.35
CA GLU A 221 0.30 -9.87 25.49
C GLU A 221 1.24 -8.94 26.26
N THR A 222 1.95 -8.05 25.55
CA THR A 222 3.01 -7.19 26.14
C THR A 222 2.47 -5.88 26.69
N ASP A 223 1.47 -5.30 26.02
CA ASP A 223 0.92 -3.97 26.34
C ASP A 223 -0.45 -4.03 27.04
N ASN A 224 -0.93 -5.23 27.41
CA ASN A 224 -2.30 -5.46 27.93
C ASN A 224 -3.38 -4.83 27.03
N LEU A 225 -3.16 -4.81 25.71
CA LEU A 225 -4.12 -4.29 24.76
C LEU A 225 -5.30 -5.26 24.64
N ASP A 226 -6.44 -4.90 25.22
CA ASP A 226 -7.71 -5.63 25.06
C ASP A 226 -8.33 -5.26 23.71
N ILE A 227 -7.81 -5.86 22.63
CA ILE A 227 -8.32 -5.62 21.28
C ILE A 227 -9.68 -6.33 21.11
N ASP A 228 -10.76 -5.64 21.48
CA ASP A 228 -12.14 -6.12 21.28
C ASP A 228 -12.66 -5.75 19.88
N LEU A 229 -12.44 -6.65 18.92
CA LEU A 229 -12.94 -6.50 17.54
C LEU A 229 -14.46 -6.28 17.47
N ARG A 230 -15.24 -6.74 18.46
CA ARG A 230 -16.70 -6.58 18.44
C ARG A 230 -17.13 -5.15 18.67
N ARG A 231 -16.34 -4.34 19.39
CA ARG A 231 -16.61 -2.90 19.55
C ARG A 231 -16.44 -2.20 18.23
N LEU A 232 -15.29 -2.37 17.60
CA LEU A 232 -15.03 -1.78 16.29
C LEU A 232 -16.09 -2.21 15.26
N GLN A 233 -16.46 -3.49 15.22
CA GLN A 233 -17.48 -4.00 14.30
C GLN A 233 -18.85 -3.31 14.44
N LYS A 234 -19.21 -2.82 15.64
CA LYS A 234 -20.47 -2.10 15.87
C LYS A 234 -20.43 -0.65 15.38
N GLU A 235 -19.24 -0.06 15.35
CA GLU A 235 -19.04 1.32 14.88
C GLU A 235 -18.93 1.42 13.35
N ILE A 236 -18.80 0.29 12.65
CA ILE A 236 -18.81 0.28 11.18
C ILE A 236 -20.23 0.56 10.70
N THR A 237 -20.42 1.72 10.07
CA THR A 237 -21.73 2.16 9.53
C THR A 237 -21.55 2.77 8.13
N GLU A 238 -22.66 3.04 7.44
CA GLU A 238 -22.65 3.77 6.18
C GLU A 238 -22.02 5.16 6.34
N ASP A 239 -22.21 5.82 7.47
CA ASP A 239 -21.57 7.10 7.76
C ASP A 239 -20.04 6.96 7.74
N VAL A 240 -19.47 5.93 8.38
CA VAL A 240 -18.02 5.66 8.33
C VAL A 240 -17.53 5.46 6.90
N TRP A 241 -18.32 4.79 6.05
CA TRP A 241 -17.98 4.58 4.66
C TRP A 241 -18.00 5.87 3.83
N ILE A 242 -18.99 6.74 4.06
CA ILE A 242 -19.09 8.08 3.45
C ILE A 242 -17.86 8.91 3.82
N GLN A 243 -17.50 8.91 5.11
CA GLN A 243 -16.30 9.58 5.62
C GLN A 243 -15.02 9.05 4.94
N MET A 244 -14.89 7.72 4.83
CA MET A 244 -13.76 7.07 4.16
C MET A 244 -13.66 7.45 2.68
N ALA A 245 -14.78 7.46 1.97
CA ALA A 245 -14.82 7.82 0.56
C ALA A 245 -14.32 9.24 0.33
N HIS A 246 -14.79 10.18 1.15
CA HIS A 246 -14.34 11.57 1.07
C HIS A 246 -12.85 11.73 1.43
N ILE A 247 -12.34 11.04 2.45
CA ILE A 247 -10.91 11.05 2.80
C ILE A 247 -10.06 10.65 1.58
N ARG A 248 -10.42 9.56 0.87
CA ARG A 248 -9.63 9.06 -0.27
C ARG A 248 -9.69 9.94 -1.52
N GLN A 249 -10.71 10.79 -1.65
CA GLN A 249 -10.78 11.80 -2.71
C GLN A 249 -9.85 12.99 -2.49
N GLN A 250 -9.40 13.21 -1.26
CA GLN A 250 -8.43 14.26 -0.99
C GLN A 250 -7.07 13.91 -1.60
N ASN A 251 -6.46 14.90 -2.24
CA ASN A 251 -5.16 14.77 -2.89
C ASN A 251 -4.19 15.80 -2.33
N PRO A 252 -3.65 15.57 -1.12
CA PRO A 252 -2.67 16.49 -0.54
C PRO A 252 -1.46 16.64 -1.45
N VAL A 253 -1.01 17.88 -1.62
CA VAL A 253 0.19 18.19 -2.39
C VAL A 253 1.41 18.06 -1.49
N LEU A 254 2.41 17.32 -1.94
CA LEU A 254 3.72 17.25 -1.29
C LEU A 254 4.68 18.25 -1.98
N PRO A 255 4.95 19.43 -1.39
CA PRO A 255 5.83 20.41 -2.00
C PRO A 255 7.30 20.06 -1.78
N GLU A 256 8.13 20.25 -2.82
CA GLU A 256 9.58 20.29 -2.65
C GLU A 256 9.97 21.57 -1.90
N SER A 257 10.17 21.43 -0.59
CA SER A 257 10.54 22.52 0.32
C SER A 257 11.85 22.22 1.04
N ASN A 258 12.45 23.22 1.69
CA ASN A 258 13.62 22.99 2.55
C ASN A 258 13.28 22.01 3.67
N ALA A 259 12.11 22.16 4.31
CA ALA A 259 11.66 21.24 5.35
C ALA A 259 11.52 19.78 4.85
N HIS A 260 11.04 19.59 3.61
CA HIS A 260 10.99 18.28 2.97
C HIS A 260 12.40 17.67 2.84
N ARG A 261 13.35 18.42 2.30
CA ARG A 261 14.75 17.97 2.14
C ARG A 261 15.42 17.71 3.50
N ASP A 262 15.25 18.62 4.45
CA ASP A 262 15.84 18.52 5.78
C ASP A 262 15.35 17.28 6.53
N ILE A 263 14.05 16.96 6.44
CA ILE A 263 13.49 15.76 7.06
C ILE A 263 13.97 14.48 6.37
N HIS A 264 14.11 14.49 5.04
CA HIS A 264 14.70 13.37 4.29
C HIS A 264 16.16 13.11 4.70
N ASP A 265 16.96 14.17 4.84
CA ASP A 265 18.35 14.07 5.31
C ASP A 265 18.42 13.59 6.76
N LEU A 266 17.55 14.10 7.63
CA LEU A 266 17.44 13.63 9.01
C LEU A 266 17.00 12.16 9.08
N HIS A 267 16.05 11.73 8.25
CA HIS A 267 15.61 10.33 8.17
C HIS A 267 16.76 9.41 7.79
N ARG A 268 17.54 9.80 6.77
CA ARG A 268 18.74 9.07 6.36
C ARG A 268 19.76 8.93 7.49
N ASN A 269 20.01 10.03 8.21
CA ASN A 269 20.99 10.05 9.30
C ASN A 269 20.57 9.15 10.47
N ASP A 270 19.29 9.18 10.86
CA ASP A 270 18.81 8.32 11.95
C ASP A 270 18.79 6.85 11.56
N MET A 271 18.49 6.52 10.29
CA MET A 271 18.65 5.15 9.80
C MET A 271 20.10 4.65 9.90
N ASP A 272 21.10 5.50 9.58
CA ASP A 272 22.52 5.16 9.76
C ASP A 272 22.85 4.89 11.23
N VAL A 273 22.32 5.72 12.14
CA VAL A 273 22.48 5.55 13.60
C VAL A 273 21.90 4.22 14.07
N ILE A 274 20.65 3.90 13.71
CA ILE A 274 20.00 2.64 14.10
C ILE A 274 20.79 1.43 13.58
N LEU A 275 21.24 1.46 12.32
CA LEU A 275 21.97 0.34 11.71
C LEU A 275 23.37 0.15 12.28
N ARG A 276 23.98 1.19 12.85
CA ARG A 276 25.34 1.15 13.41
C ARG A 276 25.49 0.17 14.56
N ASP A 277 24.43 -0.04 15.34
CA ASP A 277 24.40 -1.02 16.44
C ASP A 277 24.53 -2.47 15.93
N TYR A 278 24.27 -2.70 14.64
CA TYR A 278 24.25 -4.02 14.01
C TYR A 278 25.35 -4.19 12.96
N ILE A 279 25.84 -3.10 12.37
CA ILE A 279 26.85 -3.10 11.31
C ILE A 279 28.13 -2.39 11.78
N LYS A 280 29.13 -3.19 12.16
CA LYS A 280 30.44 -2.66 12.59
C LYS A 280 31.28 -2.20 11.40
N GLY A 281 31.71 -0.94 11.44
CA GLY A 281 32.68 -0.34 10.53
C GLY A 281 32.06 0.42 9.35
N GLU A 282 32.51 1.66 9.14
CA GLU A 282 32.01 2.61 8.14
C GLU A 282 31.95 2.05 6.70
N ALA A 283 32.96 1.28 6.30
CA ALA A 283 33.03 0.69 4.96
C ALA A 283 31.90 -0.33 4.68
N LYS A 284 31.28 -0.88 5.74
CA LYS A 284 30.17 -1.82 5.65
C LYS A 284 28.82 -1.15 5.91
N LEU A 285 28.78 -0.21 6.84
CA LEU A 285 27.58 0.53 7.20
C LEU A 285 27.04 1.33 6.02
N LYS A 286 27.89 2.14 5.35
CA LYS A 286 27.43 3.05 4.29
C LYS A 286 26.68 2.36 3.15
N PRO A 287 27.15 1.23 2.58
CA PRO A 287 26.39 0.54 1.54
C PRO A 287 25.00 0.08 2.00
N TRP A 288 24.88 -0.51 3.18
CA TRP A 288 23.58 -0.98 3.69
C TRP A 288 22.64 0.17 4.03
N ALA A 289 23.14 1.20 4.72
CA ALA A 289 22.36 2.39 5.03
C ALA A 289 21.83 3.08 3.76
N ASN A 290 22.67 3.21 2.72
CA ASN A 290 22.24 3.79 1.44
C ASN A 290 21.18 2.95 0.73
N ILE A 291 21.32 1.62 0.69
CA ILE A 291 20.32 0.72 0.08
C ILE A 291 18.98 0.87 0.81
N TRP A 292 19.01 0.79 2.14
CA TRP A 292 17.80 0.82 2.97
C TRP A 292 17.12 2.18 2.92
N TYR A 293 17.88 3.27 3.01
CA TYR A 293 17.35 4.61 2.84
C TYR A 293 16.74 4.81 1.45
N SER A 294 17.39 4.37 0.37
CA SER A 294 16.81 4.49 -0.96
C SER A 294 15.51 3.69 -1.13
N SER A 295 15.33 2.63 -0.34
CA SER A 295 14.11 1.85 -0.31
C SER A 295 12.99 2.56 0.45
N SER A 296 13.34 3.27 1.54
CA SER A 296 12.39 3.86 2.48
C SER A 296 12.05 5.32 2.18
N ALA A 297 12.91 6.06 1.46
CA ALA A 297 12.67 7.48 1.17
C ALA A 297 11.32 7.73 0.48
N PRO A 298 10.90 6.95 -0.54
CA PRO A 298 9.56 7.11 -1.12
C PRO A 298 8.43 6.75 -0.14
N ASN A 299 8.69 5.92 0.88
CA ASN A 299 7.70 5.58 1.89
C ASN A 299 7.42 6.79 2.80
N LEU A 300 8.44 7.60 3.11
CA LEU A 300 8.27 8.83 3.90
C LEU A 300 7.26 9.78 3.23
N ASP A 301 7.38 9.96 1.92
CA ASP A 301 6.49 10.80 1.12
C ASP A 301 5.06 10.23 1.08
N ARG A 302 4.92 8.91 0.84
CA ARG A 302 3.62 8.24 0.79
C ARG A 302 2.90 8.25 2.14
N VAL A 303 3.62 7.92 3.22
CA VAL A 303 3.10 7.90 4.59
C VAL A 303 2.69 9.32 5.01
N SER A 304 3.54 10.33 4.82
CA SER A 304 3.19 11.71 5.19
C SER A 304 1.98 12.24 4.42
N THR A 305 1.85 11.90 3.14
CA THR A 305 0.67 12.25 2.33
C THR A 305 -0.58 11.52 2.80
N SER A 306 -0.46 10.26 3.22
CA SER A 306 -1.56 9.49 3.82
C SER A 306 -2.03 10.05 5.16
N ILE A 307 -1.09 10.55 5.98
CA ILE A 307 -1.38 11.29 7.23
C ILE A 307 -2.13 12.58 6.91
N ALA A 308 -1.60 13.40 6.00
CA ALA A 308 -2.23 14.66 5.60
C ALA A 308 -3.66 14.46 5.10
N ARG A 309 -3.90 13.35 4.38
CA ARG A 309 -5.22 12.95 3.91
C ARG A 309 -6.19 12.61 5.05
N GLY A 310 -5.75 11.85 6.06
CA GLY A 310 -6.56 11.57 7.24
C GLY A 310 -6.90 12.83 8.06
N GLU A 311 -5.94 13.77 8.11
CA GLU A 311 -6.08 15.04 8.84
C GLU A 311 -6.88 16.11 8.06
N GLY A 312 -7.26 15.86 6.80
CA GLY A 312 -8.00 16.85 6.01
C GLY A 312 -7.13 18.00 5.47
N VAL A 313 -5.81 17.82 5.40
CA VAL A 313 -4.85 18.89 5.05
C VAL A 313 -4.50 18.81 3.56
N LYS A 314 -4.62 19.94 2.85
CA LYS A 314 -4.38 20.02 1.39
C LYS A 314 -2.90 20.02 0.98
N VAL A 315 -1.99 20.34 1.91
CA VAL A 315 -0.55 20.44 1.65
C VAL A 315 0.19 19.74 2.77
N VAL A 316 1.06 18.79 2.43
CA VAL A 316 1.89 18.10 3.41
C VAL A 316 2.89 19.09 4.00
N GLY A 317 2.81 19.29 5.32
CA GLY A 317 3.69 20.17 6.06
C GLY A 317 4.79 19.42 6.82
N GLU A 318 5.59 20.19 7.56
CA GLU A 318 6.67 19.67 8.41
C GLU A 318 6.15 18.70 9.48
N GLU A 319 4.94 18.93 10.02
CA GLU A 319 4.33 18.09 11.04
C GLU A 319 4.05 16.67 10.54
N GLN A 320 3.42 16.53 9.37
CA GLN A 320 3.08 15.23 8.78
C GLN A 320 4.35 14.46 8.39
N LEU A 321 5.36 15.17 7.88
CA LEU A 321 6.68 14.60 7.59
C LEU A 321 7.37 14.11 8.86
N LYS A 322 7.31 14.86 9.98
CA LYS A 322 7.84 14.43 11.28
C LYS A 322 7.12 13.20 11.82
N LYS A 323 5.78 13.17 11.77
CA LYS A 323 4.97 12.01 12.16
C LYS A 323 5.31 10.77 11.34
N ALA A 324 5.40 10.92 10.02
CA ALA A 324 5.78 9.83 9.11
C ALA A 324 7.19 9.31 9.37
N ARG A 325 8.16 10.20 9.61
CA ARG A 325 9.52 9.82 9.98
C ARG A 325 9.56 9.08 11.31
N ALA A 326 8.88 9.57 12.34
CA ALA A 326 8.85 8.94 13.66
C ALA A 326 8.35 7.49 13.55
N VAL A 327 7.16 7.28 12.97
CA VAL A 327 6.59 5.92 12.85
C VAL A 327 7.44 4.98 12.01
N LEU A 328 8.13 5.47 10.97
CA LEU A 328 9.04 4.65 10.17
C LEU A 328 10.30 4.25 10.94
N LEU A 329 10.85 5.16 11.74
CA LEU A 329 12.06 4.90 12.53
C LEU A 329 11.77 4.05 13.76
N ASP A 330 10.64 4.25 14.42
CA ASP A 330 10.20 3.47 15.58
C ASP A 330 10.00 2.00 15.17
N ASN A 331 9.23 1.77 14.10
CA ASN A 331 9.06 0.44 13.51
C ASN A 331 10.39 -0.20 13.09
N LEU A 332 11.35 0.58 12.59
CA LEU A 332 12.67 0.09 12.19
C LEU A 332 13.52 -0.28 13.40
N SER A 333 13.47 0.54 14.46
CA SER A 333 14.15 0.31 15.72
C SER A 333 13.63 -0.98 16.36
N ASP A 334 12.31 -1.16 16.44
CA ASP A 334 11.68 -2.37 16.97
C ASP A 334 12.09 -3.60 16.15
N PHE A 335 12.01 -3.50 14.82
CA PHE A 335 12.46 -4.56 13.92
C PHE A 335 13.91 -4.97 14.16
N CYS A 336 14.79 -3.99 14.40
CA CYS A 336 16.19 -4.24 14.66
C CYS A 336 16.44 -4.85 16.05
N ARG A 337 15.62 -4.53 17.06
CA ARG A 337 15.76 -5.03 18.45
C ARG A 337 15.26 -6.47 18.61
N GLU A 338 14.25 -6.86 17.85
CA GLU A 338 13.58 -8.16 18.00
C GLU A 338 14.43 -9.40 17.66
N SER A 339 14.23 -10.46 18.44
CA SER A 339 15.19 -11.56 18.64
C SER A 339 15.45 -12.52 17.45
N PRO A 340 14.58 -12.73 16.43
CA PRO A 340 15.01 -13.44 15.23
C PRO A 340 15.72 -12.52 14.22
N TYR A 341 15.29 -11.27 14.11
CA TYR A 341 15.79 -10.32 13.12
C TYR A 341 17.18 -9.81 13.48
N ALA A 342 17.39 -9.37 14.73
CA ALA A 342 18.67 -8.84 15.20
C ALA A 342 19.85 -9.80 14.92
N LYS A 343 19.66 -11.10 15.17
CA LYS A 343 20.66 -12.14 14.91
C LYS A 343 20.95 -12.28 13.41
N LEU A 344 19.91 -12.27 12.58
CA LEU A 344 20.08 -12.39 11.14
C LEU A 344 20.70 -11.12 10.53
N LEU A 345 20.31 -9.93 10.97
CA LEU A 345 20.90 -8.65 10.55
C LEU A 345 22.41 -8.68 10.79
N ARG A 346 22.85 -9.10 11.99
CA ARG A 346 24.29 -9.27 12.32
C ARG A 346 25.01 -10.31 11.45
N LYS A 347 24.32 -11.34 10.95
CA LYS A 347 24.89 -12.38 10.05
C LYS A 347 24.85 -11.97 8.57
N THR A 348 23.89 -11.15 8.17
CA THR A 348 23.62 -10.77 6.77
C THR A 348 24.38 -9.52 6.37
N PHE A 349 24.45 -8.52 7.25
CA PHE A 349 25.14 -7.27 7.00
C PHE A 349 26.68 -7.27 6.97
N PRO A 350 27.44 -8.25 7.49
CA PRO A 350 28.89 -8.09 7.64
C PRO A 350 29.69 -8.28 6.35
N SER A 351 29.07 -8.65 5.22
CA SER A 351 29.80 -8.90 3.96
C SER A 351 29.42 -7.91 2.85
N ARG A 352 30.45 -7.28 2.25
CA ARG A 352 30.31 -6.42 1.05
C ARG A 352 29.69 -7.20 -0.13
N GLY A 353 29.98 -8.49 -0.24
CA GLY A 353 29.39 -9.37 -1.27
C GLY A 353 27.87 -9.46 -1.16
N LYS A 354 27.33 -9.67 0.05
CA LYS A 354 25.88 -9.69 0.27
C LYS A 354 25.23 -8.33 -0.01
N ALA A 355 25.85 -7.22 0.42
CA ALA A 355 25.34 -5.88 0.12
C ALA A 355 25.20 -5.65 -1.39
N ARG A 356 26.19 -6.10 -2.19
CA ARG A 356 26.15 -6.01 -3.66
C ARG A 356 25.02 -6.84 -4.25
N GLN A 357 24.87 -8.09 -3.79
CA GLN A 357 23.82 -8.98 -4.28
C GLN A 357 22.43 -8.43 -3.94
N PHE A 358 22.28 -7.92 -2.72
CA PHE A 358 21.07 -7.29 -2.24
C PHE A 358 20.73 -6.05 -3.06
N ALA A 359 21.68 -5.15 -3.31
CA ALA A 359 21.46 -3.95 -4.10
C ALA A 359 20.98 -4.27 -5.52
N MET A 360 21.64 -5.23 -6.19
CA MET A 360 21.23 -5.68 -7.53
C MET A 360 19.83 -6.29 -7.52
N LYS A 361 19.56 -7.19 -6.57
CA LYS A 361 18.24 -7.79 -6.40
C LYS A 361 17.19 -6.72 -6.14
N HIS A 362 17.45 -5.78 -5.24
CA HIS A 362 16.52 -4.73 -4.83
C HIS A 362 16.09 -3.86 -6.02
N VAL A 363 17.03 -3.29 -6.77
CA VAL A 363 16.70 -2.44 -7.94
C VAL A 363 15.92 -3.23 -8.99
N LEU A 364 16.37 -4.45 -9.30
CA LEU A 364 15.76 -5.28 -10.34
C LEU A 364 14.44 -5.96 -9.91
N MET A 365 14.18 -6.05 -8.62
CA MET A 365 12.90 -6.49 -8.09
C MET A 365 11.88 -5.36 -8.11
N GLN A 366 12.30 -4.10 -7.95
CA GLN A 366 11.40 -2.93 -7.97
C GLN A 366 10.85 -2.65 -9.37
N GLY A 367 11.61 -2.93 -10.42
CA GLY A 367 11.18 -2.75 -11.80
C GLY A 367 12.21 -3.31 -12.79
N SER A 368 12.08 -2.93 -14.06
CA SER A 368 13.14 -3.17 -15.03
C SER A 368 14.07 -1.96 -15.10
N GLU A 369 15.37 -2.17 -15.23
CA GLU A 369 16.36 -1.09 -15.26
C GLU A 369 17.43 -1.36 -16.34
N ASN A 370 17.92 -0.32 -17.01
CA ASN A 370 19.04 -0.47 -17.94
C ASN A 370 20.39 -0.47 -17.20
N ILE A 371 21.47 -0.85 -17.89
CA ILE A 371 22.79 -0.97 -17.26
C ILE A 371 23.30 0.37 -16.70
N GLN A 372 22.98 1.49 -17.35
CA GLN A 372 23.42 2.81 -16.92
C GLN A 372 22.71 3.27 -15.64
N GLY A 373 21.39 3.03 -15.55
CA GLY A 373 20.59 3.31 -14.37
C GLY A 373 21.01 2.43 -13.19
N LEU A 374 21.29 1.15 -13.44
CA LEU A 374 21.87 0.25 -12.43
C LEU A 374 23.23 0.77 -11.94
N SER A 375 24.11 1.16 -12.86
CA SER A 375 25.46 1.63 -12.54
C SER A 375 25.42 2.89 -11.67
N THR A 376 24.60 3.86 -12.04
CA THR A 376 24.41 5.11 -11.28
C THR A 376 24.00 4.79 -9.84
N LYS A 377 22.90 4.05 -9.65
CA LYS A 377 22.39 3.68 -8.30
C LYS A 377 23.43 2.92 -7.48
N MET A 378 24.11 1.94 -8.08
CA MET A 378 25.04 1.07 -7.35
C MET A 378 26.33 1.75 -6.92
N ILE A 379 26.84 2.66 -7.74
CA ILE A 379 28.01 3.49 -7.44
C ILE A 379 27.65 4.50 -6.35
N ASP A 380 26.50 5.16 -6.47
CA ASP A 380 25.98 6.09 -5.44
C ASP A 380 25.82 5.40 -4.09
N TRP A 381 25.33 4.16 -4.09
CA TRP A 381 25.21 3.34 -2.90
C TRP A 381 26.54 2.73 -2.42
N LYS A 382 27.66 2.98 -3.11
CA LYS A 382 28.99 2.47 -2.75
C LYS A 382 29.08 0.94 -2.71
N THR A 383 28.22 0.26 -3.46
CA THR A 383 28.21 -1.21 -3.56
C THR A 383 29.19 -1.69 -4.63
N HIS A 384 29.31 -0.94 -5.71
CA HIS A 384 30.17 -1.21 -6.86
C HIS A 384 31.07 -0.01 -7.14
N THR A 385 32.19 -0.23 -7.84
CA THR A 385 33.18 0.83 -8.11
C THR A 385 32.92 1.59 -9.39
N ASP A 386 32.44 0.91 -10.42
CA ASP A 386 32.33 1.43 -11.78
C ASP A 386 31.34 0.58 -12.62
N LEU A 387 31.12 1.00 -13.87
CA LEU A 387 30.21 0.34 -14.81
C LEU A 387 30.64 -1.10 -15.14
N ASP A 388 31.94 -1.38 -15.23
CA ASP A 388 32.45 -2.71 -15.57
C ASP A 388 32.23 -3.68 -14.40
N ASP A 389 32.39 -3.22 -13.17
CA ASP A 389 32.10 -3.96 -11.95
C ASP A 389 30.61 -4.34 -11.86
N VAL A 390 29.71 -3.39 -12.17
CA VAL A 390 28.26 -3.62 -12.23
C VAL A 390 27.91 -4.61 -13.35
N THR A 391 28.50 -4.45 -14.53
CA THR A 391 28.26 -5.32 -15.69
C THR A 391 28.68 -6.75 -15.40
N ARG A 392 29.89 -6.97 -14.87
CA ARG A 392 30.38 -8.30 -14.48
C ARG A 392 29.46 -8.96 -13.45
N HIS A 393 28.97 -8.20 -12.49
CA HIS A 393 28.08 -8.73 -11.46
C HIS A 393 26.67 -9.03 -12.00
N LEU A 394 26.13 -8.18 -12.87
CA LEU A 394 24.87 -8.44 -13.56
C LEU A 394 24.96 -9.71 -14.42
N ASP A 395 26.05 -9.89 -15.16
CA ASP A 395 26.28 -11.08 -15.97
C ASP A 395 26.39 -12.35 -15.12
N TRP A 396 26.92 -12.26 -13.90
CA TRP A 396 26.93 -13.37 -12.94
C TRP A 396 25.51 -13.84 -12.58
N PHE A 397 24.56 -12.90 -12.40
CA PHE A 397 23.14 -13.21 -12.15
C PHE A 397 22.44 -13.74 -13.41
N ARG A 398 22.72 -13.16 -14.58
CA ARG A 398 22.16 -13.61 -15.86
C ARG A 398 22.57 -15.05 -16.18
N LYS A 399 23.86 -15.39 -15.99
CA LYS A 399 24.36 -16.77 -16.17
C LYS A 399 23.67 -17.78 -15.26
N ARG A 400 23.14 -17.33 -14.11
CA ARG A 400 22.35 -18.15 -13.16
C ARG A 400 20.85 -18.10 -13.38
N ARG A 401 20.39 -17.46 -14.47
CA ARG A 401 18.97 -17.29 -14.82
C ARG A 401 18.14 -16.55 -13.76
N MET A 402 18.80 -15.78 -12.89
CA MET A 402 18.15 -14.96 -11.84
C MET A 402 17.69 -13.59 -12.34
N VAL A 403 18.13 -13.20 -13.54
CA VAL A 403 17.79 -11.94 -14.19
C VAL A 403 17.45 -12.21 -15.65
N SER A 404 16.33 -11.68 -16.11
CA SER A 404 15.94 -11.68 -17.52
C SER A 404 16.29 -10.33 -18.16
N LYS A 405 16.57 -10.37 -19.46
CA LYS A 405 16.78 -9.17 -20.29
C LYS A 405 15.53 -8.96 -21.15
N LEU A 406 14.97 -7.76 -21.08
CA LEU A 406 13.77 -7.31 -21.80
C LEU A 406 14.18 -6.08 -22.62
N GLY A 407 14.58 -6.30 -23.88
CA GLY A 407 15.19 -5.24 -24.69
C GLY A 407 16.53 -4.80 -24.11
N ASP A 408 16.67 -3.51 -23.81
CA ASP A 408 17.83 -2.89 -23.16
C ASP A 408 17.77 -2.90 -21.62
N ARG A 409 16.65 -3.37 -21.04
CA ARG A 409 16.41 -3.39 -19.60
C ARG A 409 16.56 -4.79 -19.02
N TYR A 410 16.87 -4.85 -17.73
CA TYR A 410 17.01 -6.07 -16.95
C TYR A 410 15.94 -6.11 -15.87
N ARG A 411 15.43 -7.30 -15.55
CA ARG A 411 14.45 -7.51 -14.46
C ARG A 411 14.80 -8.77 -13.68
N TRP A 412 14.57 -8.76 -12.38
CA TRP A 412 14.71 -9.96 -11.56
C TRP A 412 13.69 -11.02 -11.98
N THR A 413 14.13 -12.26 -12.16
CA THR A 413 13.23 -13.39 -12.37
C THR A 413 12.86 -14.00 -11.02
N TRP A 414 11.56 -14.12 -10.76
CA TRP A 414 11.07 -14.90 -9.63
C TRP A 414 11.33 -16.38 -9.90
N ILE A 415 12.53 -16.87 -9.59
CA ILE A 415 12.72 -18.29 -9.39
C ILE A 415 12.06 -18.58 -8.04
N GLY A 416 10.89 -19.21 -8.07
CA GLY A 416 10.31 -19.83 -6.89
C GLY A 416 11.33 -20.82 -6.33
N TYR A 417 11.76 -20.54 -5.11
CA TYR A 417 12.41 -21.53 -4.24
C TYR A 417 11.38 -21.97 -3.22
#